data_AF-A0A6G2G365-F1
#
_entry.id   AF-A0A6G2G365-F1
#
_cell.length_a   1.000
_cell.length_b   1.000
_cell.length_c   1.000
_cell.angle_alpha   90.00
_cell.angle_beta   90.00
_cell.angle_gamma   90.00
#
_symmetry.space_group_name_H-M   'P 1'
#
loop_
_entity.id
_entity.type
_entity.pdbx_description
1 polymer ?
#
loop_
_entity_poly.entity_id
_entity_poly.type
_entity_poly.pdbx_seq_one_letter_code
_entity_poly.pdbx_strand_id
1 'polypeptide(L)'
;MDDPSTSADADAGADGTGPEADASSVEPDAGAGGVEPAADTGDYEDPVGDLLPYASVDSNWWYWIAAPLVFFVLSAVGGVLFFVGFLFDVFLTGGLLTVGLAVVAGGVAALVGLVLSVMFPVAVYVDARALSDDPASPWSPDPLLYGLVALAGVVLTAFTVSVPLAIYYLYRRHVAVGTP
;
A
#
# COMPACT_ATOMS: atom_id res chain seq x y z
N MET A 1 -19.86 -59.84 -40.60
CA MET A 1 -19.21 -59.94 -39.28
C MET A 1 -20.28 -59.63 -38.25
N ASP A 2 -21.02 -60.69 -37.93
CA ASP A 2 -21.50 -61.11 -36.61
C ASP A 2 -22.12 -60.06 -35.67
N ASP A 3 -23.46 -60.13 -35.62
CA ASP A 3 -24.36 -59.99 -34.45
C ASP A 3 -23.91 -60.89 -33.26
N PRO A 4 -24.57 -60.95 -32.08
CA PRO A 4 -25.60 -60.12 -31.43
C PRO A 4 -25.26 -59.83 -29.93
N SER A 5 -26.05 -59.11 -29.13
CA SER A 5 -26.99 -59.63 -28.09
C SER A 5 -26.86 -58.75 -26.83
N THR A 6 -27.89 -58.02 -26.37
CA THR A 6 -29.07 -58.41 -25.55
C THR A 6 -28.75 -58.72 -24.07
N SER A 7 -29.29 -57.89 -23.16
CA SER A 7 -29.83 -58.15 -21.80
C SER A 7 -29.65 -56.85 -20.96
N ALA A 8 -30.68 -56.10 -20.51
CA ALA A 8 -31.90 -56.39 -19.76
C ALA A 8 -31.65 -56.87 -18.32
N ASP A 9 -32.48 -56.30 -17.42
CA ASP A 9 -32.74 -56.63 -16.00
C ASP A 9 -31.84 -55.91 -14.96
N ALA A 10 -32.33 -54.98 -14.14
CA ALA A 10 -33.49 -54.94 -13.22
C ALA A 10 -33.17 -55.45 -11.80
N ASP A 11 -33.35 -54.51 -10.86
CA ASP A 11 -34.03 -54.68 -9.57
C ASP A 11 -33.28 -55.25 -8.35
N ALA A 12 -33.84 -54.83 -7.20
CA ALA A 12 -33.75 -55.37 -5.85
C ALA A 12 -32.65 -54.80 -4.93
N GLY A 13 -32.98 -53.62 -4.38
CA GLY A 13 -32.57 -53.28 -3.01
C GLY A 13 -33.28 -54.20 -2.02
N ALA A 14 -32.47 -54.92 -1.23
CA ALA A 14 -32.92 -55.80 -0.17
C ALA A 14 -32.62 -55.16 1.19
N ASP A 15 -33.67 -55.14 2.00
CA ASP A 15 -33.79 -54.72 3.39
C ASP A 15 -32.96 -55.63 4.34
N GLY A 16 -32.57 -55.10 5.50
CA GLY A 16 -31.68 -55.81 6.43
C GLY A 16 -31.56 -55.15 7.81
N THR A 17 -32.61 -55.27 8.62
CA THR A 17 -32.64 -55.00 10.06
C THR A 17 -31.83 -56.03 10.87
N GLY A 18 -31.09 -55.58 11.91
CA GLY A 18 -30.54 -56.46 12.96
C GLY A 18 -29.59 -55.75 13.95
N PRO A 19 -29.44 -56.23 15.20
CA PRO A 19 -29.55 -55.39 16.40
C PRO A 19 -28.30 -55.26 17.31
N GLU A 20 -28.48 -54.44 18.35
CA GLU A 20 -27.70 -54.04 19.54
C GLU A 20 -26.67 -55.03 20.16
N ALA A 21 -25.59 -54.46 20.72
CA ALA A 21 -24.82 -54.84 21.94
C ALA A 21 -23.42 -54.18 21.85
N ASP A 22 -22.77 -53.59 22.85
CA ASP A 22 -22.97 -53.48 24.29
C ASP A 22 -21.97 -52.43 24.85
N ALA A 23 -22.21 -52.01 26.09
CA ALA A 23 -21.23 -51.59 27.09
C ALA A 23 -20.72 -50.12 27.16
N SER A 24 -21.14 -49.51 28.28
CA SER A 24 -20.32 -48.77 29.26
C SER A 24 -20.37 -47.24 29.25
N SER A 25 -21.29 -46.77 30.07
CA SER A 25 -21.35 -45.49 30.80
C SER A 25 -20.06 -45.08 31.51
N VAL A 26 -19.62 -43.83 31.29
CA VAL A 26 -18.94 -42.96 32.28
C VAL A 26 -19.30 -41.49 31.98
N GLU A 27 -20.09 -40.87 32.85
CA GLU A 27 -20.06 -39.42 33.14
C GLU A 27 -19.53 -39.27 34.59
N PRO A 28 -19.12 -38.09 35.11
CA PRO A 28 -18.79 -36.80 34.49
C PRO A 28 -17.42 -36.24 34.98
N ASP A 29 -16.83 -35.24 34.31
CA ASP A 29 -15.98 -34.27 35.04
C ASP A 29 -16.02 -32.88 34.39
N ALA A 30 -16.39 -31.90 35.21
CA ALA A 30 -16.45 -30.49 34.90
C ALA A 30 -15.06 -29.89 35.10
N GLY A 31 -14.22 -29.97 34.07
CA GLY A 31 -12.91 -29.31 34.01
C GLY A 31 -12.93 -28.11 33.07
N ALA A 32 -13.27 -26.93 33.59
CA ALA A 32 -12.87 -25.60 33.12
C ALA A 32 -12.49 -25.44 31.64
N GLY A 33 -13.45 -25.65 30.73
CA GLY A 33 -13.33 -25.31 29.30
C GLY A 33 -13.77 -23.87 29.00
N GLY A 34 -13.29 -22.91 29.79
CA GLY A 34 -13.47 -21.50 29.50
C GLY A 34 -12.25 -20.99 28.75
N VAL A 35 -12.17 -21.28 27.45
CA VAL A 35 -11.25 -20.54 26.59
C VAL A 35 -11.81 -19.12 26.53
N GLU A 36 -11.21 -18.22 27.31
CA GLU A 36 -11.43 -16.79 27.19
C GLU A 36 -11.30 -16.36 25.73
N PRO A 37 -12.12 -15.40 25.28
CA PRO A 37 -12.27 -15.09 23.87
C PRO A 37 -10.92 -14.67 23.30
N ALA A 38 -10.66 -15.13 22.07
CA ALA A 38 -9.54 -14.71 21.25
C ALA A 38 -9.31 -13.21 21.44
N ALA A 39 -8.11 -12.85 21.90
CA ALA A 39 -7.65 -11.48 21.91
C ALA A 39 -7.91 -10.92 20.50
N ASP A 40 -8.69 -9.85 20.47
CA ASP A 40 -8.95 -9.05 19.30
C ASP A 40 -7.63 -8.41 18.84
N THR A 41 -6.84 -9.17 18.08
CA THR A 41 -5.53 -8.72 17.57
C THR A 41 -5.67 -7.89 16.30
N GLY A 42 -6.87 -7.81 15.71
CA GLY A 42 -7.12 -7.08 14.47
C GLY A 42 -7.13 -5.57 14.62
N ASP A 43 -7.51 -5.05 15.81
CA ASP A 43 -7.63 -3.60 16.05
C ASP A 43 -6.28 -2.86 16.06
N TYR A 44 -5.16 -3.58 16.22
CA TYR A 44 -3.82 -2.96 16.26
C TYR A 44 -3.13 -2.88 14.89
N GLU A 45 -3.57 -3.68 13.91
CA GLU A 45 -2.90 -3.75 12.61
C GLU A 45 -3.21 -2.55 11.71
N ASP A 46 -4.32 -1.82 11.95
CA ASP A 46 -4.64 -0.65 11.16
C ASP A 46 -5.44 0.47 11.89
N PRO A 47 -4.85 1.15 12.90
CA PRO A 47 -5.57 2.14 13.73
C PRO A 47 -5.98 3.41 12.98
N VAL A 48 -5.38 3.67 11.81
CA VAL A 48 -5.65 4.84 10.95
C VAL A 48 -6.53 4.49 9.76
N GLY A 49 -6.87 3.22 9.60
CA GLY A 49 -7.54 2.70 8.42
C GLY A 49 -8.94 3.28 8.19
N ASP A 50 -9.67 3.54 9.27
CA ASP A 50 -11.04 4.07 9.20
C ASP A 50 -11.09 5.60 8.99
N LEU A 51 -9.96 6.29 9.20
CA LEU A 51 -9.88 7.75 9.10
C LEU A 51 -9.52 8.22 7.68
N LEU A 52 -8.90 7.34 6.88
CA LEU A 52 -8.46 7.65 5.53
C LEU A 52 -9.41 7.03 4.49
N PRO A 53 -9.62 7.70 3.34
CA PRO A 53 -10.52 7.20 2.31
C PRO A 53 -10.03 5.86 1.76
N TYR A 54 -10.97 4.93 1.57
CA TYR A 54 -10.69 3.66 0.91
C TYR A 54 -10.21 3.87 -0.53
N ALA A 55 -9.19 3.12 -0.94
CA ALA A 55 -8.61 3.16 -2.27
C ALA A 55 -8.55 1.75 -2.87
N SER A 56 -8.90 1.64 -4.15
CA SER A 56 -8.62 0.43 -4.93
C SER A 56 -7.21 0.47 -5.51
N VAL A 57 -6.69 -0.69 -5.93
CA VAL A 57 -5.39 -0.83 -6.59
C VAL A 57 -5.30 0.02 -7.86
N ASP A 58 -6.40 0.19 -8.59
CA ASP A 58 -6.46 1.04 -9.80
C ASP A 58 -6.49 2.55 -9.51
N SER A 59 -6.46 2.96 -8.25
CA SER A 59 -6.54 4.37 -7.89
C SER A 59 -5.29 5.16 -8.27
N ASN A 60 -5.47 6.48 -8.43
CA ASN A 60 -4.43 7.40 -8.86
C ASN A 60 -3.53 7.91 -7.71
N TRP A 61 -3.52 7.24 -6.55
CA TRP A 61 -2.72 7.65 -5.39
C TRP A 61 -1.20 7.62 -5.67
N TRP A 62 -0.76 6.77 -6.60
CA TRP A 62 0.61 6.72 -7.08
C TRP A 62 1.12 8.05 -7.66
N TYR A 63 0.25 8.95 -8.15
CA TYR A 63 0.68 10.29 -8.59
C TYR A 63 1.28 11.12 -7.44
N TRP A 64 0.74 10.99 -6.23
CA TRP A 64 1.29 11.68 -5.06
C TRP A 64 2.62 11.07 -4.60
N ILE A 65 2.86 9.79 -4.90
CA ILE A 65 4.14 9.10 -4.69
C ILE A 65 5.18 9.56 -5.73
N ALA A 66 4.74 9.80 -6.98
CA ALA A 66 5.60 10.33 -8.04
C ALA A 66 5.89 11.85 -7.90
N ALA A 67 5.01 12.61 -7.24
CA ALA A 67 5.11 14.06 -7.15
C ALA A 67 6.42 14.57 -6.55
N PRO A 68 7.00 13.99 -5.47
CA PRO A 68 8.33 14.38 -4.98
C PRO A 68 9.44 14.20 -6.01
N LEU A 69 9.36 13.20 -6.89
CA LEU A 69 10.35 13.00 -7.96
C LEU A 69 10.28 14.12 -8.99
N VAL A 70 9.06 14.45 -9.41
CA VAL A 70 8.81 15.56 -10.34
C VAL A 70 9.25 16.88 -9.70
N PHE A 71 8.88 17.12 -8.46
CA PHE A 71 9.27 18.31 -7.70
C PHE A 71 10.79 18.43 -7.56
N PHE A 72 11.48 17.32 -7.28
CA PHE A 72 12.95 17.28 -7.22
C PHE A 72 13.57 17.67 -8.56
N VAL A 73 13.12 17.09 -9.67
CA VAL A 73 13.63 17.41 -11.02
C VAL A 73 13.37 18.87 -11.37
N LEU A 74 12.16 19.37 -11.14
CA LEU A 74 11.81 20.77 -11.39
C LEU A 74 12.63 21.72 -10.53
N SER A 75 12.86 21.38 -9.26
CA SER A 75 13.68 22.18 -8.35
C SER A 75 15.15 22.17 -8.75
N ALA A 76 15.68 21.03 -9.19
CA ALA A 76 17.06 20.93 -9.67
C ALA A 76 17.27 21.76 -10.95
N VAL A 77 16.39 21.60 -11.95
CA VAL A 77 16.45 22.38 -13.19
C VAL A 77 16.24 23.87 -12.91
N GLY A 78 15.22 24.22 -12.12
CA GLY A 78 14.94 25.58 -11.71
C GLY A 78 16.09 26.21 -10.94
N GLY A 79 16.73 25.45 -10.04
CA GLY A 79 17.91 25.89 -9.28
C GLY A 79 19.12 26.17 -10.17
N VAL A 80 19.38 25.33 -11.18
CA VAL A 80 20.45 25.57 -12.16
C VAL A 80 20.17 26.83 -12.97
N LEU A 81 18.95 26.99 -13.50
CA LEU A 81 18.57 28.18 -14.26
C LEU A 81 18.62 29.44 -13.40
N PHE A 82 18.13 29.35 -12.16
CA PHE A 82 18.19 30.44 -11.18
C PHE A 82 19.64 30.83 -10.90
N PHE A 83 20.52 29.86 -10.66
CA PHE A 83 21.94 30.12 -10.39
C PHE A 83 22.63 30.81 -11.56
N VAL A 84 22.38 30.37 -12.79
CA VAL A 84 22.89 31.04 -14.00
C VAL A 84 22.37 32.48 -14.06
N GLY A 85 21.06 32.70 -13.88
CA GLY A 85 20.46 34.03 -13.86
C GLY A 85 21.03 34.93 -12.76
N PHE A 86 21.25 34.37 -11.56
CA PHE A 86 21.90 35.04 -10.43
C PHE A 86 23.29 35.55 -10.79
N LEU A 87 24.12 34.75 -11.47
CA LEU A 87 25.44 35.18 -11.89
C LEU A 87 25.38 36.42 -12.78
N PHE A 88 24.43 36.50 -13.73
CA PHE A 88 24.24 37.69 -14.56
C PHE A 88 23.70 38.88 -13.76
N ASP A 89 22.70 38.64 -12.92
CA ASP A 89 22.02 39.68 -12.15
C ASP A 89 22.91 40.37 -11.13
N VAL A 90 23.87 39.65 -10.54
CA VAL A 90 24.89 40.22 -9.64
C VAL A 90 25.68 41.34 -10.33
N PHE A 91 26.05 41.17 -11.60
CA PHE A 91 26.80 42.19 -12.34
C PHE A 91 25.90 43.31 -12.91
N LEU A 92 24.62 43.03 -13.18
CA LEU A 92 23.68 43.98 -13.80
C LEU A 92 22.94 44.85 -12.77
N THR A 93 22.39 44.24 -11.72
CA THR A 93 21.53 44.91 -10.74
C THR A 93 22.01 44.76 -9.30
N GLY A 94 23.16 44.11 -9.08
CA GLY A 94 23.66 43.79 -7.74
C GLY A 94 22.89 42.66 -7.06
N GLY A 95 22.09 41.89 -7.80
CA GLY A 95 21.33 40.74 -7.28
C GLY A 95 19.90 41.06 -6.81
N LEU A 96 19.40 42.28 -7.01
CA LEU A 96 18.09 42.67 -6.48
C LEU A 96 16.95 41.87 -7.12
N LEU A 97 17.02 41.60 -8.43
CA LEU A 97 15.98 40.86 -9.15
C LEU A 97 15.95 39.39 -8.72
N THR A 98 17.11 38.78 -8.57
CA THR A 98 17.23 37.38 -8.16
C THR A 98 16.87 37.16 -6.70
N VAL A 99 17.13 38.12 -5.81
CA VAL A 99 16.59 38.09 -4.44
C VAL A 99 15.06 38.12 -4.46
N GLY A 100 14.46 39.04 -5.21
CA GLY A 100 13.00 39.13 -5.34
C GLY A 100 12.39 37.84 -5.90
N LEU A 101 13.01 37.29 -6.95
CA LEU A 101 12.60 36.01 -7.54
C LEU A 101 12.77 34.84 -6.57
N ALA A 102 13.87 34.79 -5.80
CA ALA A 102 14.12 33.75 -4.82
C ALA A 102 13.05 33.72 -3.73
N VAL A 103 12.62 34.89 -3.25
CA VAL A 103 11.54 34.97 -2.25
C VAL A 103 10.23 34.42 -2.80
N VAL A 104 9.84 34.82 -4.01
CA VAL A 104 8.58 34.37 -4.61
C VAL A 104 8.65 32.90 -5.01
N ALA A 105 9.64 32.50 -5.81
CA ALA A 105 9.78 31.14 -6.30
C ALA A 105 10.09 30.16 -5.16
N GLY A 106 10.96 30.55 -4.21
CA GLY A 106 11.26 29.78 -3.02
C GLY A 106 10.04 29.64 -2.11
N GLY A 107 9.24 30.70 -1.94
CA GLY A 107 7.98 30.63 -1.21
C GLY A 107 6.98 29.67 -1.83
N VAL A 108 6.81 29.71 -3.16
CA VAL A 108 5.94 28.76 -3.89
C VAL A 108 6.48 27.33 -3.74
N ALA A 109 7.78 27.12 -3.92
CA ALA A 109 8.40 25.81 -3.76
C ALA A 109 8.23 25.27 -2.33
N ALA A 110 8.35 26.13 -1.31
CA ALA A 110 8.13 25.76 0.08
C ALA A 110 6.66 25.36 0.35
N LEU A 111 5.69 26.07 -0.23
CA LEU A 111 4.27 25.69 -0.10
C LEU A 111 3.97 24.35 -0.77
N VAL A 112 4.52 24.11 -1.97
CA VAL A 112 4.40 22.82 -2.65
C VAL A 112 5.06 21.71 -1.81
N GLY A 113 6.27 21.96 -1.31
CA GLY A 113 6.97 21.03 -0.42
C GLY A 113 6.18 20.73 0.86
N LEU A 114 5.49 21.72 1.42
CA LEU A 114 4.60 21.53 2.57
C LEU A 114 3.41 20.62 2.24
N VAL A 115 2.75 20.82 1.10
CA VAL A 115 1.68 19.93 0.66
C VAL A 115 2.22 18.51 0.48
N LEU A 116 3.37 18.37 -0.19
CA LEU A 116 4.01 17.07 -0.39
C LEU A 116 4.44 16.42 0.94
N SER A 117 4.77 17.20 1.96
CA SER A 117 5.23 16.66 3.24
C SER A 117 4.15 15.85 3.96
N VAL A 118 2.89 16.22 3.73
CA VAL A 118 1.71 15.52 4.25
C VAL A 118 1.22 14.49 3.25
N MET A 119 1.10 14.87 1.98
CA MET A 119 0.49 14.01 0.97
C MET A 119 1.34 12.79 0.61
N PHE A 120 2.67 12.91 0.61
CA PHE A 120 3.54 11.79 0.24
C PHE A 120 3.42 10.60 1.23
N PRO A 121 3.58 10.78 2.56
CA PRO A 121 3.40 9.67 3.50
C PRO A 121 1.99 9.08 3.48
N VAL A 122 0.97 9.93 3.38
CA VAL A 122 -0.43 9.50 3.30
C VAL A 122 -0.66 8.65 2.05
N ALA A 123 -0.18 9.10 0.89
CA ALA A 123 -0.33 8.37 -0.36
C ALA A 123 0.38 7.02 -0.34
N VAL A 124 1.60 6.96 0.23
CA VAL A 124 2.35 5.69 0.36
C VAL A 124 1.59 4.71 1.25
N TYR A 125 1.03 5.15 2.39
CA TYR A 125 0.25 4.29 3.26
C TYR A 125 -1.05 3.80 2.59
N VAL A 126 -1.83 4.71 1.98
CA VAL A 126 -3.12 4.37 1.34
C VAL A 126 -2.93 3.40 0.17
N ASP A 127 -1.92 3.64 -0.67
CA ASP A 127 -1.61 2.76 -1.79
C ASP A 127 -1.07 1.40 -1.32
N ALA A 128 -0.20 1.38 -0.30
CA ALA A 128 0.33 0.13 0.26
C ALA A 128 -0.78 -0.75 0.86
N ARG A 129 -1.75 -0.14 1.54
CA ARG A 129 -2.93 -0.84 2.05
C ARG A 129 -3.75 -1.44 0.91
N ALA A 130 -4.04 -0.65 -0.12
CA ALA A 130 -4.79 -1.13 -1.28
C ALA A 130 -4.11 -2.35 -1.95
N LEU A 131 -2.77 -2.33 -2.06
CA LEU A 131 -2.00 -3.46 -2.60
C LEU A 131 -1.96 -4.68 -1.68
N SER A 132 -1.97 -4.48 -0.36
CA SER A 132 -1.97 -5.57 0.61
C SER A 132 -3.33 -6.23 0.80
N ASP A 133 -4.41 -5.46 0.59
CA ASP A 133 -5.78 -5.97 0.64
C ASP A 133 -6.16 -6.73 -0.65
N ASP A 134 -5.40 -6.60 -1.73
CA ASP A 134 -5.67 -7.27 -3.01
C ASP A 134 -5.05 -8.68 -3.07
N PRO A 135 -5.88 -9.75 -3.09
CA PRO A 135 -5.39 -11.13 -3.17
C PRO A 135 -4.70 -11.46 -4.50
N ALA A 136 -4.95 -10.68 -5.55
CA ALA A 136 -4.33 -10.86 -6.87
C ALA A 136 -2.93 -10.25 -6.94
N SER A 137 -2.56 -9.36 -6.00
CA SER A 137 -1.26 -8.72 -5.99
C SER A 137 -0.16 -9.69 -5.55
N PRO A 138 0.92 -9.87 -6.35
CA PRO A 138 2.07 -10.68 -5.95
C PRO A 138 2.98 -9.98 -4.93
N TRP A 139 2.70 -8.73 -4.57
CA TRP A 139 3.46 -7.95 -3.59
C TRP A 139 2.52 -7.30 -2.57
N SER A 140 2.68 -7.68 -1.31
CA SER A 140 1.93 -7.14 -0.16
C SER A 140 2.88 -6.32 0.73
N PRO A 141 2.96 -4.99 0.53
CA PRO A 141 3.73 -4.11 1.40
C PRO A 141 2.99 -3.83 2.72
N ASP A 142 3.69 -3.91 3.85
CA ASP A 142 3.15 -3.46 5.14
C ASP A 142 2.85 -1.94 5.10
N PRO A 143 1.57 -1.52 5.19
CA PRO A 143 1.19 -0.13 5.00
C PRO A 143 1.78 0.80 6.06
N LEU A 144 1.83 0.35 7.32
CA LEU A 144 2.34 1.14 8.43
C LEU A 144 3.84 1.35 8.29
N LEU A 145 4.60 0.29 7.97
CA LEU A 145 6.04 0.41 7.78
C LEU A 145 6.39 1.36 6.62
N TYR A 146 5.74 1.20 5.47
CA TYR A 146 6.01 2.07 4.31
C TYR A 146 5.57 3.51 4.55
N GLY A 147 4.40 3.73 5.17
CA GLY A 147 3.93 5.05 5.56
C GLY A 147 4.86 5.76 6.54
N LEU A 148 5.34 5.04 7.57
CA LEU A 148 6.27 5.57 8.56
C LEU A 148 7.66 5.86 7.97
N VAL A 149 8.17 5.00 7.10
CA VAL A 149 9.44 5.25 6.38
C VAL A 149 9.30 6.47 5.48
N ALA A 150 8.17 6.63 4.79
CA ALA A 150 7.89 7.82 3.99
C ALA A 150 7.84 9.08 4.86
N LEU A 151 7.15 9.04 6.00
CA LEU A 151 7.09 10.13 6.97
C LEU A 151 8.48 10.49 7.53
N ALA A 152 9.25 9.48 7.95
CA ALA A 152 10.61 9.66 8.44
C ALA A 152 11.52 10.26 7.35
N GLY A 153 11.38 9.81 6.09
CA GLY A 153 12.10 10.38 4.95
C GLY A 153 11.82 11.87 4.77
N VAL A 154 10.56 12.29 4.92
CA VAL A 154 10.17 13.70 4.86
C VAL A 154 10.74 14.48 6.04
N VAL A 155 10.44 14.05 7.28
CA VAL A 155 10.71 14.84 8.50
C VAL A 155 12.20 14.85 8.86
N LEU A 156 12.89 13.72 8.73
CA LEU A 156 14.28 13.59 9.17
C LEU A 156 15.28 13.96 8.09
N THR A 157 14.90 13.84 6.80
CA THR A 157 15.85 13.99 5.68
C THR A 157 15.43 15.03 4.65
N ALA A 158 14.36 15.79 4.91
CA ALA A 158 13.84 16.81 4.00
C ALA A 158 13.70 16.28 2.57
N PHE A 159 13.07 15.11 2.41
CA PHE A 159 12.87 14.37 1.16
C PHE A 159 14.09 13.70 0.53
N THR A 160 15.29 13.81 1.11
CA THR A 160 16.50 13.20 0.52
C THR A 160 16.35 11.69 0.35
N VAL A 161 15.81 10.99 1.35
CA VAL A 161 15.53 9.54 1.27
C VAL A 161 14.21 9.24 0.57
N SER A 162 13.28 10.20 0.51
CA SER A 162 11.99 10.02 -0.17
C SER A 162 12.14 9.80 -1.67
N VAL A 163 13.16 10.36 -2.32
CA VAL A 163 13.43 10.17 -3.75
C VAL A 163 13.76 8.69 -4.09
N PRO A 164 14.80 8.06 -3.52
CA PRO A 164 15.06 6.64 -3.81
C PRO A 164 13.94 5.73 -3.34
N LEU A 165 13.28 6.05 -2.21
CA LEU A 165 12.11 5.31 -1.73
C LEU A 165 10.98 5.32 -2.75
N ALA A 166 10.60 6.49 -3.27
CA ALA A 166 9.54 6.63 -4.26
C ALA A 166 9.87 5.90 -5.56
N ILE A 167 11.12 5.99 -6.03
CA ILE A 167 11.56 5.25 -7.23
C ILE A 167 11.43 3.74 -7.01
N TYR A 168 11.95 3.24 -5.89
CA TYR A 168 11.87 1.82 -5.55
C TYR A 168 10.43 1.34 -5.42
N TYR A 169 9.59 2.12 -4.74
CA TYR A 169 8.18 1.80 -4.51
C TYR A 169 7.41 1.71 -5.83
N LEU A 170 7.50 2.74 -6.68
CA LEU A 170 6.82 2.78 -7.99
C LEU A 170 7.30 1.65 -8.91
N TYR A 171 8.60 1.33 -8.86
CA TYR A 171 9.12 0.17 -9.59
C TYR A 171 8.48 -1.15 -9.12
N ARG A 172 8.38 -1.36 -7.81
CA ARG A 172 7.77 -2.57 -7.24
C ARG A 172 6.28 -2.66 -7.56
N ARG A 173 5.55 -1.54 -7.45
CA ARG A 173 4.14 -1.44 -7.83
C ARG A 173 3.94 -1.74 -9.31
N HIS A 174 4.76 -1.17 -10.19
CA HIS A 174 4.73 -1.48 -11.62
C HIS A 174 4.91 -2.98 -11.93
N VAL A 175 5.84 -3.64 -11.25
CA VAL A 175 6.06 -5.08 -11.43
C VAL A 175 4.88 -5.91 -10.92
N ALA A 176 4.21 -5.46 -9.86
CA ALA A 176 3.10 -6.19 -9.25
C ALA A 176 1.79 -6.04 -10.03
N VAL A 177 1.44 -4.83 -10.46
CA VAL A 177 0.11 -4.51 -11.01
C VAL A 177 0.14 -3.82 -12.37
N GLY A 178 1.31 -3.74 -13.01
CA GLY A 178 1.48 -3.19 -14.37
C GLY A 178 1.41 -1.67 -14.47
N THR A 179 0.97 -0.97 -13.43
CA THR A 179 0.99 0.50 -13.32
C THR A 179 1.99 0.94 -12.25
N PRO A 180 2.78 2.00 -12.48
CA PRO A 180 3.73 2.51 -11.50
C PRO A 180 3.09 2.96 -10.22
#